data_AF-A0A0R3RSX0-F1
#
_entry.id   AF-A0A0R3RSX0-F1
#
_cell.length_a   1.000
_cell.length_b   1.000
_cell.length_c   1.000
_cell.angle_alpha   90.00
_cell.angle_beta   90.00
_cell.angle_gamma   90.00
#
_symmetry.space_group_name_H-M   'P 1'
#
loop_
_entity.id
_entity.type
_entity.pdbx_description
1 polymer ?
#
loop_
_entity_poly.entity_id
_entity_poly.type
_entity_poly.pdbx_seq_one_letter_code
_entity_poly.pdbx_strand_id
1 'polypeptide(L)'
;MTHEGKISTLGSLKQQICSLCNICPVALKIVYRGRILMGDNSTLLSSFNFKENDKLLILGRPPTKETDIGWKLLVDFERKNTQAVSRVYEKNENDLTQLERNFLKDPERLAYIKGMDKRLKGYTENCMKLLEKLDGLEINNDNTDGEQAQRNREKRKSLVDLLQDALNKNDKLMGRLTDYLNRCENPEDALY
;
A
#
# COMPACT_ATOMS: atom_id res chain seq x y z
N MET A 1 -17.06 -46.18 -2.32
CA MET A 1 -18.40 -45.73 -2.75
C MET A 1 -18.57 -44.28 -2.36
N THR A 2 -18.65 -43.36 -3.34
CA THR A 2 -19.59 -42.22 -3.39
C THR A 2 -19.36 -41.43 -4.70
N HIS A 3 -20.26 -41.67 -5.65
CA HIS A 3 -20.65 -40.85 -6.82
C HIS A 3 -19.58 -40.23 -7.73
N GLU A 4 -19.09 -41.03 -8.70
CA GLU A 4 -18.62 -40.50 -9.99
C GLU A 4 -19.82 -39.87 -10.72
N GLY A 5 -20.04 -38.58 -10.53
CA GLY A 5 -20.89 -37.81 -11.42
C GLY A 5 -20.29 -37.91 -12.81
N LYS A 6 -20.92 -38.69 -13.70
CA LYS A 6 -20.50 -38.81 -15.11
C LYS A 6 -20.41 -37.41 -15.70
N ILE A 7 -19.19 -36.94 -15.92
CA ILE A 7 -18.96 -35.71 -16.66
C ILE A 7 -19.45 -35.99 -18.09
N SER A 8 -20.61 -35.44 -18.44
CA SER A 8 -21.26 -35.70 -19.73
C SER A 8 -21.14 -34.50 -20.68
N THR A 9 -20.98 -33.30 -20.13
CA THR A 9 -20.92 -32.04 -20.87
C THR A 9 -19.60 -31.30 -20.63
N LEU A 10 -19.25 -30.43 -21.59
CA LEU A 10 -18.13 -29.51 -21.47
C LEU A 10 -18.29 -28.57 -20.28
N GLY A 11 -19.52 -28.17 -19.93
CA GLY A 11 -19.81 -27.37 -18.75
C GLY A 11 -19.42 -28.06 -17.45
N SER A 12 -19.81 -29.33 -17.28
CA SER A 12 -19.43 -30.13 -16.10
C SER A 12 -17.92 -30.35 -16.02
N LEU A 13 -17.26 -30.57 -17.17
CA LEU A 13 -15.80 -30.70 -17.22
C LEU A 13 -15.10 -29.41 -16.79
N LYS A 14 -15.55 -28.26 -17.31
CA LYS A 14 -15.03 -26.95 -16.93
C LYS A 14 -15.20 -26.69 -15.43
N GLN A 15 -16.38 -26.98 -14.86
CA GLN A 15 -16.63 -26.81 -13.42
C GLN A 15 -15.71 -27.69 -12.57
N GLN A 16 -15.55 -28.96 -12.94
CA GLN A 16 -14.68 -29.87 -12.19
C GLN A 16 -13.21 -29.46 -12.27
N ILE A 17 -12.74 -29.00 -13.44
CA ILE A 17 -11.40 -28.44 -13.59
C ILE A 17 -11.23 -27.16 -12.77
N CYS A 18 -12.22 -26.26 -12.77
CA CYS A 18 -12.16 -25.04 -11.96
C CYS A 18 -12.05 -25.36 -10.47
N SER A 19 -12.79 -26.37 -9.99
CA SER A 19 -12.74 -26.84 -8.61
C SER A 19 -11.41 -27.51 -8.26
N LEU A 20 -10.87 -28.34 -9.14
CA LEU A 20 -9.61 -29.05 -8.90
C LEU A 20 -8.37 -28.15 -9.00
N CYS A 21 -8.37 -27.22 -9.95
CA CYS A 21 -7.21 -26.38 -10.24
C CYS A 21 -7.30 -24.97 -9.65
N ASN A 22 -8.40 -24.61 -8.98
CA ASN A 22 -8.66 -23.27 -8.45
C ASN A 22 -8.48 -22.15 -9.50
N ILE A 23 -9.13 -22.31 -10.65
CA ILE A 23 -9.03 -21.42 -11.82
C ILE A 23 -10.37 -20.73 -12.07
N CYS A 24 -10.34 -19.48 -12.53
CA CYS A 24 -11.54 -18.75 -12.90
C CYS A 24 -12.21 -19.39 -14.13
N PRO A 25 -13.53 -19.70 -14.10
CA PRO A 25 -14.25 -20.25 -15.24
C PRO A 25 -14.18 -19.39 -16.51
N VAL A 26 -14.05 -18.06 -16.35
CA VAL A 26 -13.99 -17.09 -17.44
C VAL A 26 -12.62 -17.10 -18.14
N ALA A 27 -11.54 -17.39 -17.40
CA ALA A 27 -10.18 -17.41 -17.94
C ALA A 27 -9.70 -18.81 -18.33
N LEU A 28 -10.56 -19.83 -18.18
CA LEU A 28 -10.24 -21.23 -18.43
C LEU A 28 -10.18 -21.53 -19.93
N LYS A 29 -9.03 -22.04 -20.40
CA LYS A 29 -8.82 -22.63 -21.72
C LYS A 29 -8.34 -24.06 -21.56
N ILE A 30 -9.05 -25.01 -22.18
CA ILE A 30 -8.69 -26.42 -22.17
C ILE A 30 -8.06 -26.74 -23.53
N VAL A 31 -6.84 -27.24 -23.54
CA VAL A 31 -6.11 -27.63 -24.75
C VAL A 31 -6.02 -29.15 -24.81
N TYR A 32 -6.47 -29.70 -25.93
CA TYR A 32 -6.48 -31.13 -26.22
C TYR A 32 -5.91 -31.37 -27.62
N ARG A 33 -4.86 -32.20 -27.72
CA ARG A 33 -4.15 -32.52 -28.98
C ARG A 33 -3.77 -31.27 -29.81
N GLY A 34 -3.26 -30.25 -29.13
CA GLY A 34 -2.83 -28.98 -29.76
C GLY A 34 -3.96 -28.05 -30.19
N ARG A 35 -5.22 -28.38 -29.89
CA ARG A 35 -6.39 -27.54 -30.19
C ARG A 35 -7.07 -27.09 -28.90
N ILE A 36 -7.52 -25.84 -28.87
CA ILE A 36 -8.35 -25.34 -27.77
C ILE A 36 -9.75 -25.90 -27.96
N LEU A 37 -10.30 -26.53 -26.91
CA LEU A 37 -11.68 -26.99 -26.90
C LEU A 37 -12.61 -25.77 -26.90
N MET A 38 -13.31 -25.59 -28.01
CA MET A 38 -14.30 -24.54 -28.22
C MET A 38 -15.68 -25.19 -28.22
N GLY A 39 -16.61 -24.65 -27.43
CA GLY A 39 -17.96 -25.18 -27.33
C GLY A 39 -18.73 -24.55 -26.17
N ASP A 40 -20.06 -24.63 -26.30
CA ASP A 40 -20.98 -24.19 -25.27
C ASP A 40 -20.99 -25.17 -24.10
N ASN A 41 -21.47 -24.72 -22.94
CA ASN A 41 -21.52 -25.56 -21.75
C ASN A 41 -22.42 -26.79 -21.91
N SER A 42 -23.33 -26.75 -22.90
CA SER A 42 -24.22 -27.85 -23.27
C SER A 42 -23.60 -28.87 -24.23
N THR A 43 -22.40 -28.60 -24.78
CA THR A 43 -21.76 -29.52 -25.73
C THR A 43 -21.35 -30.82 -25.03
N LEU A 44 -21.73 -31.96 -25.60
CA LEU A 44 -21.41 -33.28 -25.05
C LEU A 44 -19.93 -33.60 -25.22
N LEU A 45 -19.32 -34.21 -24.20
CA LEU A 45 -17.91 -34.62 -24.27
C LEU A 45 -17.64 -35.73 -25.29
N SER A 46 -18.66 -36.55 -25.61
CA SER A 46 -18.58 -37.57 -26.66
C SER A 46 -18.23 -36.99 -28.03
N SER A 47 -18.64 -35.75 -28.32
CA SER A 47 -18.34 -35.08 -29.59
C SER A 47 -16.84 -34.79 -29.79
N PHE A 48 -16.06 -34.76 -28.72
CA PHE A 48 -14.62 -34.47 -28.75
C PHE A 48 -13.74 -35.72 -28.86
N ASN A 49 -14.34 -36.93 -28.93
CA ASN A 49 -13.64 -38.21 -29.11
C ASN A 49 -12.45 -38.40 -28.13
N PHE A 50 -12.70 -38.20 -26.83
CA PHE A 50 -11.74 -38.54 -25.80
C PHE A 50 -11.54 -40.06 -25.72
N LYS A 51 -10.29 -40.47 -25.58
CA LYS A 51 -9.88 -41.83 -25.25
C LYS A 51 -9.46 -41.89 -23.78
N GLU A 52 -9.52 -43.10 -23.24
CA GLU A 52 -8.98 -43.37 -21.92
C GLU A 52 -7.49 -43.01 -21.86
N ASN A 53 -7.07 -42.33 -20.79
CA ASN A 53 -5.72 -41.77 -20.58
C ASN A 53 -5.31 -40.60 -21.50
N ASP A 54 -6.24 -39.94 -22.20
CA ASP A 54 -5.91 -38.71 -22.90
C ASP A 54 -5.51 -37.58 -21.92
N LYS A 55 -4.48 -36.83 -22.30
CA LYS A 55 -3.96 -35.71 -21.50
C LYS A 55 -4.59 -34.40 -21.92
N LEU A 56 -5.06 -33.62 -20.95
CA LEU A 56 -5.57 -32.27 -21.13
C LEU A 56 -4.57 -31.28 -20.54
N LEU A 57 -4.25 -30.24 -21.31
CA LEU A 57 -3.49 -29.10 -20.80
C LEU A 57 -4.47 -28.01 -20.40
N ILE A 58 -4.45 -27.63 -19.12
CA ILE A 58 -5.29 -26.56 -18.57
C ILE A 58 -4.48 -25.26 -18.57
N LEU A 59 -4.99 -24.25 -19.26
CA LEU A 59 -4.45 -22.89 -19.21
C LEU A 59 -5.51 -22.00 -18.56
N GLY A 60 -5.14 -21.28 -17.52
CA GLY A 60 -6.05 -20.36 -16.88
C GLY A 60 -5.34 -19.46 -15.90
N ARG A 61 -6.01 -18.38 -15.52
CA ARG A 61 -5.59 -17.56 -14.39
C ARG A 61 -6.39 -17.98 -13.16
N PRO A 62 -5.79 -17.93 -11.96
CA PRO A 62 -6.56 -17.95 -10.73
C PRO A 62 -7.70 -16.92 -10.81
N PRO A 63 -8.82 -17.12 -10.12
CA PRO A 63 -9.79 -16.06 -9.93
C PRO A 63 -9.04 -14.83 -9.41
N THR A 64 -8.94 -13.80 -10.25
CA THR A 64 -8.51 -12.48 -9.80
C THR A 64 -9.56 -12.07 -8.78
N LYS A 65 -9.22 -12.19 -7.48
CA LYS A 65 -9.99 -11.54 -6.42
C LYS A 65 -10.21 -10.11 -6.91
N GLU A 66 -11.46 -9.67 -6.87
CA GLU A 66 -11.87 -8.33 -7.28
C GLU A 66 -10.81 -7.32 -6.85
N THR A 67 -10.38 -6.43 -7.75
CA THR A 67 -9.22 -5.55 -7.49
C THR A 67 -9.46 -4.83 -6.18
N ASP A 68 -8.66 -5.15 -5.16
CA ASP A 68 -8.84 -4.66 -3.80
C ASP A 68 -8.72 -3.14 -3.81
N ILE A 69 -9.88 -2.49 -3.78
CA ILE A 69 -10.01 -1.03 -3.87
C ILE A 69 -9.30 -0.40 -2.67
N GLY A 70 -9.43 -1.01 -1.48
CA GLY A 70 -8.76 -0.58 -0.26
C GLY A 70 -7.23 -0.64 -0.38
N TRP A 71 -6.70 -1.74 -0.90
CA TRP A 71 -5.25 -1.86 -1.15
C TRP A 71 -4.74 -0.81 -2.12
N LYS A 72 -5.48 -0.55 -3.21
CA LYS A 72 -5.11 0.46 -4.19
C LYS A 72 -5.08 1.87 -3.58
N LEU A 73 -6.10 2.22 -2.78
CA LEU A 73 -6.16 3.51 -2.07
C LEU A 73 -4.95 3.69 -1.14
N LEU A 74 -4.56 2.65 -0.40
CA LEU A 74 -3.40 2.67 0.48
C LEU A 74 -2.09 2.88 -0.28
N VAL A 75 -1.88 2.16 -1.38
CA VAL A 75 -0.69 2.29 -2.22
C VAL A 75 -0.61 3.67 -2.89
N ASP A 76 -1.75 4.20 -3.33
CA ASP A 76 -1.83 5.53 -3.92
C ASP A 76 -1.56 6.62 -2.87
N PHE A 77 -2.04 6.44 -1.63
CA PHE A 77 -1.74 7.32 -0.51
C PHE A 77 -0.25 7.33 -0.19
N GLU A 78 0.36 6.15 -0.05
CA GLU A 78 1.80 5.98 0.21
C GLU A 78 2.63 6.69 -0.86
N ARG A 79 2.34 6.42 -2.14
CA ARG A 79 3.09 6.99 -3.26
C ARG A 79 3.06 8.51 -3.29
N LYS A 80 1.90 9.11 -2.99
CA LYS A 80 1.71 10.57 -3.03
C LYS A 80 2.35 11.28 -1.83
N ASN A 81 2.27 10.68 -0.65
CA ASN A 81 2.55 11.38 0.60
C ASN A 81 3.95 11.08 1.17
N THR A 82 4.41 9.82 1.11
CA THR A 82 5.67 9.41 1.77
C THR A 82 6.87 10.21 1.27
N GLN A 83 7.01 10.37 -0.04
CA GLN A 83 8.13 11.10 -0.62
C GLN A 83 8.06 12.61 -0.31
N ALA A 84 6.86 13.19 -0.28
CA ALA A 84 6.68 14.61 0.02
C ALA A 84 7.05 14.90 1.49
N VAL A 85 6.59 14.04 2.42
CA VAL A 85 6.89 14.13 3.85
C VAL A 85 8.40 14.00 4.12
N SER A 86 9.08 13.05 3.45
CA SER A 86 10.55 12.89 3.59
C SER A 86 11.32 14.11 3.08
N ARG A 87 10.99 14.61 1.89
CA ARG A 87 11.69 15.76 1.28
C ARG A 87 11.56 17.04 2.11
N VAL A 88 10.37 17.29 2.67
CA VAL A 88 10.17 18.48 3.51
C VAL A 88 10.93 18.35 4.82
N TYR A 89 10.98 17.15 5.41
CA TYR A 89 11.78 16.88 6.60
C TYR A 89 13.27 17.10 6.35
N GLU A 90 13.84 16.47 5.32
CA GLU A 90 15.26 16.59 4.94
C GLU A 90 15.65 18.06 4.73
N LYS A 91 14.78 18.83 4.07
CA LYS A 91 14.99 20.27 3.90
C LYS A 91 14.99 21.02 5.22
N ASN A 92 14.01 20.77 6.10
CA ASN A 92 13.93 21.41 7.41
C ASN A 92 15.16 21.06 8.27
N GLU A 93 15.60 19.81 8.26
CA GLU A 93 16.79 19.35 8.98
C GLU A 93 18.07 20.02 8.47
N ASN A 94 18.24 20.10 7.14
CA ASN A 94 19.40 20.75 6.54
C ASN A 94 19.44 22.24 6.87
N ASP A 95 18.32 22.94 6.71
CA ASP A 95 18.20 24.36 7.00
C ASP A 95 18.45 24.65 8.49
N LEU A 96 17.96 23.80 9.40
CA LEU A 96 18.22 23.93 10.84
C LEU A 96 19.70 23.72 11.15
N THR A 97 20.33 22.72 10.54
CA THR A 97 21.77 22.47 10.71
C THR A 97 22.61 23.64 10.19
N GLN A 98 22.19 24.30 9.11
CA GLN A 98 22.84 25.52 8.63
C GLN A 98 22.64 26.71 9.57
N LEU A 99 21.44 26.85 10.15
CA LEU A 99 21.14 27.88 11.14
C LEU A 99 22.02 27.73 12.39
N GLU A 100 22.18 26.50 12.89
CA GLU A 100 23.02 26.17 14.06
C GLU A 100 24.51 26.52 13.85
N ARG A 101 24.99 26.62 12.60
CA ARG A 101 26.36 27.06 12.29
C ARG A 101 26.60 28.56 12.51
N ASN A 102 25.57 29.31 12.93
CA ASN A 102 25.71 30.66 13.48
C ASN A 102 26.30 31.71 12.52
N PHE A 103 26.15 31.54 11.20
CA PHE A 103 26.65 32.51 10.22
C PHE A 103 25.89 33.85 10.21
N LEU A 104 24.65 33.86 10.72
CA LEU A 104 23.77 35.03 10.73
C LEU A 104 23.95 35.85 12.01
N LYS A 105 23.89 37.18 11.89
CA LYS A 105 23.88 38.13 13.02
C LYS A 105 22.44 38.49 13.41
N ASP A 106 22.27 39.08 14.59
CA ASP A 106 21.01 39.72 14.96
C ASP A 106 20.83 40.99 14.11
N PRO A 107 19.65 41.25 13.49
CA PRO A 107 18.32 40.66 13.71
C PRO A 107 17.91 39.54 12.74
N GLU A 108 18.70 39.26 11.70
CA GLU A 108 18.36 38.28 10.64
C GLU A 108 18.22 36.86 11.18
N ARG A 109 19.05 36.49 12.16
CA ARG A 109 18.98 35.20 12.86
C ARG A 109 17.61 34.95 13.49
N LEU A 110 17.07 35.92 14.23
CA LEU A 110 15.77 35.81 14.90
C LEU A 110 14.62 35.65 13.90
N ALA A 111 14.69 36.38 12.78
CA ALA A 111 13.72 36.22 11.69
C ALA A 111 13.75 34.80 11.10
N TYR A 112 14.95 34.23 10.91
CA TYR A 112 15.12 32.85 10.46
C TYR A 112 14.62 31.82 11.46
N ILE A 113 14.90 31.99 12.77
CA ILE A 113 14.38 31.11 13.84
C ILE A 113 12.85 31.10 13.80
N LYS A 114 12.22 32.27 13.73
CA LYS A 114 10.75 32.38 13.64
C LYS A 114 10.19 31.74 12.37
N GLY A 115 10.89 31.88 11.24
CA GLY A 115 10.56 31.21 9.99
C GLY A 115 10.65 29.69 10.10
N MET A 116 11.69 29.18 10.78
CA MET A 116 11.88 27.76 11.03
C MET A 116 10.78 27.19 11.94
N ASP A 117 10.48 27.86 13.05
CA ASP A 117 9.40 27.47 13.97
C ASP A 117 8.05 27.31 13.23
N LYS A 118 7.70 28.30 12.39
CA LYS A 118 6.47 28.23 11.57
C LYS A 118 6.48 27.03 10.61
N ARG A 119 7.63 26.71 10.01
CA ARG A 119 7.76 25.56 9.08
C ARG A 119 7.65 24.23 9.82
N LEU A 120 8.27 24.09 10.99
CA LEU A 120 8.19 22.87 11.80
C LEU A 120 6.76 22.64 12.31
N LYS A 121 6.06 23.69 12.77
CA LYS A 121 4.64 23.60 13.14
C LYS A 121 3.74 23.23 11.96
N GLY A 122 3.95 23.87 10.80
CA GLY A 122 3.21 23.54 9.58
C GLY A 122 3.47 22.10 9.10
N TYR A 123 4.67 21.56 9.34
CA TYR A 123 4.99 20.17 9.04
C TYR A 123 4.19 19.21 9.94
N THR A 124 4.11 19.48 11.25
CA THR A 124 3.28 18.72 12.19
C THR A 124 1.82 18.72 11.75
N GLU A 125 1.24 19.89 11.45
CA GLU A 125 -0.15 19.98 10.97
C GLU A 125 -0.39 19.18 9.69
N ASN A 126 0.56 19.21 8.75
CA ASN A 126 0.44 18.45 7.50
C ASN A 126 0.47 16.94 7.76
N CYS A 127 1.35 16.46 8.64
CA CYS A 127 1.40 15.05 9.02
C CYS A 127 0.12 14.60 9.75
N MET A 128 -0.43 15.44 10.62
CA MET A 128 -1.71 15.17 11.30
C MET A 128 -2.88 15.08 10.30
N LYS A 129 -2.97 16.01 9.34
CA LYS A 129 -3.97 15.93 8.26
C LYS A 129 -3.84 14.67 7.41
N LEU A 130 -2.62 14.16 7.22
CA LEU A 130 -2.38 12.90 6.51
C LEU A 130 -2.85 11.69 7.33
N LEU A 131 -2.61 11.69 8.64
CA LEU A 131 -3.13 10.67 9.55
C LEU A 131 -4.67 10.64 9.54
N GLU A 132 -5.32 11.79 9.67
CA GLU A 132 -6.79 11.90 9.61
C GLU A 132 -7.35 11.38 8.28
N LYS A 133 -6.70 11.72 7.16
CA LYS A 133 -7.08 11.20 5.84
C LYS A 133 -6.92 9.68 5.74
N LEU A 134 -5.87 9.12 6.34
CA LEU A 134 -5.58 7.69 6.32
C LEU A 134 -6.60 6.90 7.16
N ASP A 135 -7.01 7.46 8.29
CA ASP A 135 -8.05 6.89 9.17
C ASP A 135 -9.44 6.93 8.50
N GLY A 136 -9.73 7.99 7.76
CA GLY A 136 -10.98 8.14 7.01
C GLY A 136 -11.10 7.27 5.76
N LEU A 137 -10.07 6.50 5.37
CA LEU A 137 -10.18 5.60 4.22
C LEU A 137 -11.07 4.40 4.55
N GLU A 138 -12.06 4.12 3.73
CA GLU A 138 -12.82 2.86 3.77
C GLU A 138 -12.03 1.77 3.04
N ILE A 139 -11.27 0.96 3.81
CA ILE A 139 -10.33 -0.02 3.24
C ILE A 139 -10.93 -1.43 3.21
N ASN A 140 -11.96 -1.70 4.02
CA ASN A 140 -12.72 -2.94 3.98
C ASN A 140 -14.16 -2.61 3.58
N ASN A 141 -14.71 -3.37 2.64
CA ASN A 141 -16.11 -3.34 2.23
C ASN A 141 -16.73 -4.73 2.40
N ASP A 142 -18.04 -4.85 2.14
CA ASP A 142 -18.79 -6.11 2.28
C ASP A 142 -18.25 -7.26 1.40
N ASN A 143 -17.45 -6.94 0.36
CA ASN A 143 -16.83 -7.89 -0.55
C ASN A 143 -15.37 -8.22 -0.20
N THR A 144 -14.83 -7.68 0.90
CA THR A 144 -13.42 -7.86 1.28
C THR A 144 -13.23 -9.19 2.02
N ASP A 145 -12.44 -10.09 1.43
CA ASP A 145 -12.07 -11.37 2.05
C ASP A 145 -11.26 -11.15 3.35
N GLY A 146 -11.32 -12.08 4.30
CA GLY A 146 -10.66 -11.93 5.61
C GLY A 146 -9.14 -11.73 5.50
N GLU A 147 -8.52 -12.40 4.53
CA GLU A 147 -7.09 -12.24 4.21
C GLU A 147 -6.78 -10.85 3.63
N GLN A 148 -7.66 -10.33 2.76
CA GLN A 148 -7.53 -8.97 2.21
C GLN A 148 -7.70 -7.92 3.30
N ALA A 149 -8.69 -8.10 4.17
CA ALA A 149 -8.94 -7.20 5.29
C ALA A 149 -7.74 -7.15 6.27
N GLN A 150 -7.09 -8.29 6.51
CA GLN A 150 -5.90 -8.34 7.35
C GLN A 150 -4.73 -7.60 6.70
N ARG A 151 -4.44 -7.90 5.43
CA ARG A 151 -3.37 -7.25 4.65
C ARG A 151 -3.56 -5.73 4.58
N ASN A 152 -4.80 -5.29 4.39
CA ASN A 152 -5.19 -3.89 4.35
C ASN A 152 -4.96 -3.17 5.69
N ARG A 153 -5.31 -3.82 6.81
CA ARG A 153 -5.04 -3.29 8.16
C ARG A 153 -3.55 -3.15 8.44
N GLU A 154 -2.76 -4.17 8.09
CA GLU A 154 -1.31 -4.17 8.28
C GLU A 154 -0.65 -3.04 7.49
N LYS A 155 -1.06 -2.84 6.25
CA LYS A 155 -0.53 -1.75 5.41
C LYS A 155 -0.95 -0.37 5.92
N ARG A 156 -2.20 -0.19 6.37
CA ARG A 156 -2.61 1.05 7.05
C ARG A 156 -1.74 1.31 8.27
N LYS A 157 -1.56 0.30 9.13
CA LYS A 157 -0.74 0.42 10.34
C LYS A 157 0.70 0.86 10.00
N SER A 158 1.32 0.23 9.02
CA SER A 158 2.67 0.61 8.58
C SER A 158 2.77 2.07 8.10
N LEU A 159 1.73 2.61 7.45
CA LEU A 159 1.70 4.01 7.03
C LEU A 159 1.47 4.97 8.20
N VAL A 160 0.65 4.57 9.19
CA VAL A 160 0.48 5.31 10.44
C VAL A 160 1.81 5.40 11.18
N ASP A 161 2.50 4.27 11.36
CA ASP A 161 3.80 4.20 12.04
C ASP A 161 4.83 5.12 11.35
N LEU A 162 4.86 5.13 10.01
CA LEU A 162 5.73 6.00 9.22
C LEU A 162 5.47 7.50 9.46
N LEU A 163 4.19 7.91 9.53
CA LEU A 163 3.81 9.30 9.80
C LEU A 163 4.10 9.70 11.26
N GLN A 164 3.91 8.78 12.21
CA GLN A 164 4.27 9.01 13.61
C GLN A 164 5.77 9.13 13.80
N ASP A 165 6.57 8.31 13.12
CA ASP A 165 8.03 8.45 13.11
C ASP A 165 8.47 9.80 12.54
N ALA A 166 7.80 10.28 11.49
CA ALA A 166 8.06 11.60 10.93
C ALA A 166 7.73 12.73 11.91
N LEU A 167 6.62 12.62 12.65
CA LEU A 167 6.25 13.56 13.72
C LEU A 167 7.29 13.56 14.85
N ASN A 168 7.66 12.38 15.36
CA ASN A 168 8.68 12.24 16.40
C ASN A 168 10.03 12.87 16.00
N LYS A 169 10.40 12.71 14.73
CA LYS A 169 11.61 13.34 14.17
C LYS A 169 11.47 14.86 14.09
N ASN A 170 10.29 15.39 13.73
CA ASN A 170 10.04 16.82 13.69
C ASN A 170 10.05 17.45 15.10
N ASP A 171 9.51 16.74 16.11
CA ASP A 171 9.55 17.18 17.50
C ASP A 171 10.99 17.33 18.01
N LYS A 172 11.89 16.42 17.61
CA LYS A 172 13.34 16.57 17.88
C LYS A 172 13.93 17.81 17.21
N LEU A 173 13.52 18.16 15.99
CA LEU A 173 13.96 19.40 15.34
C LEU A 173 13.43 20.64 16.06
N MET A 174 12.18 20.61 16.55
CA MET A 174 11.61 21.70 17.35
C MET A 174 12.35 21.87 18.69
N GLY A 175 12.72 20.77 19.35
CA GLY A 175 13.57 20.79 20.53
C GLY A 175 14.92 21.45 20.24
N ARG A 176 15.62 21.01 19.20
CA ARG A 176 16.89 21.60 18.76
C ARG A 176 16.79 23.10 18.47
N LEU A 177 15.72 23.54 17.80
CA LEU A 177 15.49 24.95 17.51
C LEU A 177 15.28 25.76 18.79
N THR A 178 14.51 25.23 19.74
CA THR A 178 14.29 25.85 21.07
C THR A 178 15.59 25.96 21.84
N ASP A 179 16.39 24.90 21.90
CA ASP A 179 17.71 24.89 22.55
C ASP A 179 18.65 25.91 21.92
N TYR A 180 18.62 26.02 20.58
CA TYR A 180 19.42 27.00 19.87
C TYR A 180 18.99 28.45 20.18
N LEU A 181 17.68 28.72 20.22
CA LEU A 181 17.16 30.04 20.62
C LEU A 181 17.60 30.39 22.04
N ASN A 182 17.45 29.46 22.99
CA ASN A 182 17.85 29.66 24.38
C ASN A 182 19.35 30.00 24.51
N ARG A 183 20.22 29.33 23.75
CA ARG A 183 21.67 29.63 23.72
C ARG A 183 21.98 31.00 23.09
N CYS A 184 21.17 31.45 22.14
CA CYS A 184 21.33 32.79 21.55
C CYS A 184 20.90 33.89 22.53
N GLU A 185 19.86 33.66 23.33
CA GLU A 185 19.32 34.62 24.30
C GLU A 185 20.11 34.64 25.62
N ASN A 186 20.71 33.51 26.03
CA ASN A 186 21.48 33.38 27.27
C ASN A 186 22.93 32.88 27.00
N PRO A 187 23.81 33.74 26.45
CA PRO A 187 25.20 33.35 26.16
C PRO A 187 26.05 33.11 27.42
N GLU A 188 25.65 33.60 28.60
CA GLU A 188 26.39 33.43 29.86
C GLU A 188 26.27 32.02 30.46
N ASP A 189 25.21 31.28 30.16
CA ASP A 189 24.99 29.90 30.65
C ASP A 189 25.80 28.84 29.88
N ALA A 190 26.50 29.22 28.80
CA ALA A 190 27.31 28.31 28.00
C ALA A 190 28.75 28.13 28.50
N LEU A 191 29.13 28.82 29.60
CA LEU A 191 30.51 28.90 30.11
C LEU A 191 30.73 28.22 31.47
N TYR A 192 29.79 27.44 32.00
CA TYR A 192 29.96 26.64 33.22
C TYR A 192 29.58 25.16 33.01
#